data_AF-A0A2T0RGR1-F1
#
_entry.id   AF-A0A2T0RGR1-F1
#
_cell.length_a   1.000
_cell.length_b   1.000
_cell.length_c   1.000
_cell.angle_alpha   90.00
_cell.angle_beta   90.00
_cell.angle_gamma   90.00
#
_symmetry.space_group_name_H-M   'P 1'
#
loop_
_entity.id
_entity.type
_entity.pdbx_description
1 polymer ?
#
loop_
_entity_poly.entity_id
_entity_poly.type
_entity_poly.pdbx_seq_one_letter_code
_entity_poly.pdbx_strand_id
1 'polypeptide(L)'
;MQPYASANPQDDLLLNSLKSSLLKAYFEQLQTVARLISPDKECWDIIITFKELFWSDFRDLYSIAVGQQDELAESIVLLPENVFIIDLYSWNRLLAFAKSARRSLSDILNTVRVANSSLVTRKLLFSMHLDELIAGNQVEPLDYLKSELDLLKPQN
;
A
#
# COMPACT_ATOMS: atom_id res chain seq x y z
N MET A 1 8.58 -39.80 2.84
CA MET A 1 8.37 -38.34 2.97
C MET A 1 7.08 -38.02 2.23
N GLN A 2 6.01 -37.71 2.96
CA GLN A 2 4.76 -37.26 2.34
C GLN A 2 4.95 -35.80 1.87
N PRO A 3 4.41 -35.42 0.69
CA PRO A 3 4.41 -34.04 0.27
C PRO A 3 3.58 -33.24 1.27
N TYR A 4 4.13 -32.14 1.78
CA TYR A 4 3.35 -31.16 2.52
C TYR A 4 2.18 -30.74 1.62
N ALA A 5 0.94 -31.06 2.01
CA ALA A 5 -0.24 -30.46 1.42
C ALA A 5 -0.09 -28.94 1.60
N SER A 6 0.25 -28.21 0.53
CA SER A 6 -0.69 -27.70 -0.47
C SER A 6 -1.70 -26.80 0.23
N ALA A 7 -1.58 -25.50 -0.03
CA ALA A 7 -2.37 -24.41 0.53
C ALA A 7 -3.83 -24.79 0.81
N ASN A 8 -4.35 -24.33 1.96
CA ASN A 8 -5.74 -24.54 2.33
C ASN A 8 -6.64 -23.85 1.27
N PRO A 9 -7.54 -24.56 0.58
CA PRO A 9 -8.35 -23.98 -0.49
C PRO A 9 -9.26 -22.83 -0.04
N GLN A 10 -9.52 -22.70 1.27
CA GLN A 10 -10.21 -21.54 1.84
C GLN A 10 -9.34 -20.28 1.79
N ASP A 11 -8.02 -20.41 1.94
CA ASP A 11 -7.07 -19.30 1.87
C ASP A 11 -6.97 -18.77 0.44
N ASP A 12 -6.98 -19.65 -0.56
CA ASP A 12 -7.00 -19.26 -1.98
C ASP A 12 -8.31 -18.56 -2.37
N LEU A 13 -9.45 -19.02 -1.87
CA LEU A 13 -10.75 -18.37 -2.09
C LEU A 13 -10.81 -17.00 -1.43
N LEU A 14 -10.34 -16.89 -0.18
CA LEU A 14 -10.23 -15.61 0.54
C LEU A 14 -9.28 -14.66 -0.18
N LEU A 15 -8.13 -15.14 -0.63
CA LEU A 15 -7.12 -14.36 -1.34
C LEU A 15 -7.67 -13.82 -2.67
N ASN A 16 -8.33 -14.67 -3.44
CA ASN A 16 -8.96 -14.28 -4.71
C ASN A 16 -10.13 -13.30 -4.49
N SER A 17 -10.91 -13.50 -3.44
CA SER A 17 -12.00 -12.58 -3.06
C SER A 17 -11.46 -11.23 -2.56
N LEU A 18 -10.37 -11.21 -1.82
CA LEU A 18 -9.75 -9.99 -1.32
C LEU A 18 -9.13 -9.20 -2.47
N LYS A 19 -8.44 -9.91 -3.38
CA LYS A 19 -7.86 -9.34 -4.59
C LYS A 19 -8.92 -8.74 -5.49
N SER A 20 -10.00 -9.46 -5.78
CA SER A 20 -11.09 -8.94 -6.63
C SER A 20 -11.79 -7.75 -5.97
N SER A 21 -12.04 -7.79 -4.66
CA SER A 21 -12.67 -6.69 -3.94
C SER A 21 -11.80 -5.44 -3.89
N LEU A 22 -10.49 -5.59 -3.65
CA LEU A 22 -9.56 -4.46 -3.56
C LEU A 22 -9.36 -3.81 -4.93
N LEU A 23 -9.18 -4.63 -5.97
CA LEU A 23 -9.06 -4.12 -7.34
C LEU A 23 -10.35 -3.44 -7.79
N LYS A 24 -11.51 -4.05 -7.54
CA LYS A 24 -12.81 -3.46 -7.87
C LYS A 24 -13.03 -2.13 -7.15
N ALA A 25 -12.77 -2.06 -5.85
CA ALA A 25 -12.89 -0.82 -5.09
C ALA A 25 -11.94 0.27 -5.61
N TYR A 26 -10.70 -0.10 -5.92
CA TYR A 26 -9.71 0.82 -6.49
C TYR A 26 -10.15 1.36 -7.86
N PHE A 27 -10.47 0.48 -8.80
CA PHE A 27 -10.83 0.88 -10.16
C PHE A 27 -12.19 1.58 -10.25
N GLU A 28 -13.22 1.11 -9.55
CA GLU A 28 -14.56 1.70 -9.69
C GLU A 28 -14.67 3.05 -8.95
N GLN A 29 -14.03 3.18 -7.79
CA GLN A 29 -14.26 4.33 -6.91
C GLN A 29 -13.12 5.35 -6.96
N LEU A 30 -11.86 4.92 -6.80
CA LEU A 30 -10.73 5.85 -6.71
C LEU A 30 -10.43 6.51 -8.06
N GLN A 31 -10.51 5.76 -9.17
CA GLN A 31 -10.33 6.30 -10.51
C GLN A 31 -11.30 7.46 -10.80
N THR A 32 -12.57 7.25 -10.50
CA THR A 32 -13.62 8.23 -10.74
C THR A 32 -13.36 9.51 -9.94
N VAL A 33 -12.97 9.37 -8.67
CA VAL A 33 -12.70 10.50 -7.79
C VAL A 33 -11.42 11.24 -8.21
N ALA A 34 -10.34 10.54 -8.52
CA ALA A 34 -9.07 11.16 -8.92
C ALA A 34 -9.23 12.02 -10.18
N ARG A 35 -9.94 11.49 -11.20
CA ARG A 35 -10.26 12.23 -12.43
C ARG A 35 -11.09 13.48 -12.19
N LEU A 36 -11.99 13.48 -11.20
CA LEU A 36 -12.82 14.64 -10.86
C LEU A 36 -12.02 15.75 -10.15
N ILE A 37 -11.04 15.38 -9.32
CA ILE A 37 -10.29 16.33 -8.50
C ILE A 37 -9.13 16.95 -9.29
N SER A 38 -8.40 16.17 -10.07
CA SER A 38 -7.22 16.65 -10.81
C SER A 38 -6.95 15.79 -12.05
N PRO A 39 -7.68 16.01 -13.15
CA PRO A 39 -7.60 15.16 -14.35
C PRO A 39 -6.24 15.19 -15.04
N ASP A 40 -5.46 16.25 -14.86
CA ASP A 40 -4.19 16.48 -15.58
C ASP A 40 -2.96 16.37 -14.68
N LYS A 41 -3.12 15.92 -13.43
CA LYS A 41 -2.00 15.78 -12.48
C LYS A 41 -1.79 14.34 -12.09
N GLU A 42 -0.52 14.02 -11.93
CA GLU A 42 -0.09 12.78 -11.31
C GLU A 42 -0.60 12.71 -9.86
N CYS A 43 -1.25 11.60 -9.51
CA CYS A 43 -1.74 11.33 -8.17
C CYS A 43 -0.95 10.19 -7.52
N TRP A 44 -0.84 10.26 -6.19
CA TRP A 44 -0.30 9.20 -5.35
C TRP A 44 -1.47 8.52 -4.64
N ASP A 45 -1.62 7.22 -4.84
CA ASP A 45 -2.70 6.46 -4.22
C ASP A 45 -2.14 5.59 -3.09
N ILE A 46 -2.83 5.59 -1.96
CA ILE A 46 -2.42 4.83 -0.77
C ILE A 46 -3.60 3.98 -0.32
N ILE A 47 -3.43 2.67 -0.40
CA ILE A 47 -4.38 1.69 0.11
C ILE A 47 -3.91 1.29 1.51
N ILE A 48 -4.65 1.73 2.52
CA ILE A 48 -4.33 1.42 3.92
C ILE A 48 -5.05 0.13 4.33
N THR A 49 -4.29 -0.85 4.81
CA THR A 49 -4.82 -2.14 5.24
C THR A 49 -4.64 -2.35 6.73
N PHE A 50 -5.49 -3.16 7.36
CA PHE A 50 -5.32 -3.46 8.79
C PHE A 50 -4.12 -4.39 9.06
N LYS A 51 -3.90 -5.35 8.16
CA LYS A 51 -2.75 -6.26 8.19
C LYS A 51 -1.87 -6.03 6.98
N GLU A 52 -0.59 -6.37 7.13
CA GLU A 52 0.36 -6.40 6.05
C GLU A 52 -0.09 -7.39 4.97
N LEU A 53 -0.10 -6.93 3.72
CA LEU A 53 -0.34 -7.75 2.55
C LEU A 53 0.99 -7.89 1.80
N PHE A 54 1.33 -9.10 1.38
CA PHE A 54 2.55 -9.41 0.62
C PHE A 54 2.49 -8.94 -0.85
N TRP A 55 1.99 -7.72 -1.06
CA TRP A 55 1.80 -7.08 -2.36
C TRP A 55 2.34 -5.64 -2.30
N SER A 56 3.66 -5.47 -2.34
CA SER A 56 4.26 -4.14 -2.40
C SER A 56 4.07 -3.43 -3.72
N ASP A 57 3.96 -4.17 -4.82
CA ASP A 57 3.94 -3.62 -6.16
C ASP A 57 2.57 -3.80 -6.78
N PHE A 58 1.82 -2.71 -6.80
CA PHE A 58 0.49 -2.70 -7.35
C PHE A 58 0.49 -2.96 -8.87
N ARG A 59 1.63 -2.80 -9.57
CA ARG A 59 1.75 -3.14 -11.00
C ARG A 59 1.40 -4.61 -11.27
N ASP A 60 1.82 -5.51 -10.38
CA ASP A 60 1.52 -6.93 -10.54
C ASP A 60 0.01 -7.18 -10.39
N LEU A 61 -0.64 -6.56 -9.40
CA LEU A 61 -2.08 -6.68 -9.19
C LEU A 61 -2.87 -6.05 -10.34
N TYR A 62 -2.44 -4.87 -10.80
CA TYR A 62 -3.01 -4.15 -11.93
C TYR A 62 -2.95 -4.98 -13.21
N SER A 63 -1.81 -5.62 -13.51
CA SER A 63 -1.65 -6.48 -14.69
C SER A 63 -2.65 -7.64 -14.73
N ILE A 64 -3.03 -8.17 -13.56
CA ILE A 64 -4.00 -9.26 -13.45
C ILE A 64 -5.43 -8.75 -13.60
N ALA A 65 -5.69 -7.50 -13.18
CA ALA A 65 -7.00 -6.88 -13.26
C ALA A 65 -7.37 -6.42 -14.67
N VAL A 66 -6.42 -5.79 -15.38
CA VAL A 66 -6.63 -5.29 -16.74
C VAL A 66 -6.94 -6.42 -17.71
N GLY A 67 -6.36 -7.61 -17.52
CA GLY A 67 -6.72 -8.79 -18.31
C GLY A 67 -8.16 -9.28 -18.12
N GLN A 68 -8.90 -8.74 -17.15
CA GLN A 68 -10.29 -9.10 -16.85
C GLN A 68 -11.30 -7.97 -17.16
N GLN A 69 -10.83 -6.77 -17.48
CA GLN A 69 -11.68 -5.61 -17.75
C GLN A 69 -11.19 -4.86 -19.00
N ASP A 70 -11.88 -5.05 -20.13
CA ASP A 70 -11.58 -4.44 -21.43
C ASP A 70 -11.67 -2.90 -21.44
N GLU A 71 -12.21 -2.26 -20.40
CA GLU A 71 -12.48 -0.81 -20.36
C GLU A 71 -11.50 0.00 -19.47
N LEU A 72 -10.49 -0.61 -18.86
CA LEU A 72 -9.49 0.11 -18.04
C LEU A 72 -8.48 0.93 -18.87
N ALA A 73 -8.82 1.25 -20.11
CA ALA A 73 -7.96 1.89 -21.10
C ALA A 73 -7.28 3.16 -20.56
N GLU A 74 -5.94 3.12 -20.63
CA GLU A 74 -4.97 4.21 -20.69
C GLU A 74 -5.47 5.55 -20.13
N SER A 75 -5.45 5.65 -18.79
CA SER A 75 -5.60 6.93 -18.12
C SER A 75 -4.27 7.31 -17.49
N ILE A 76 -3.70 8.42 -17.97
CA ILE A 76 -2.47 9.07 -17.45
C ILE A 76 -2.56 9.32 -15.93
N VAL A 77 -3.77 9.37 -15.37
CA VAL A 77 -4.04 9.57 -13.94
C VAL A 77 -3.72 8.34 -13.08
N LEU A 78 -3.76 7.14 -13.65
CA LEU A 78 -3.65 5.87 -12.91
C LEU A 78 -2.37 5.13 -13.29
N LEU A 79 -1.25 5.66 -12.82
CA LEU A 79 0.03 4.97 -12.90
C LEU A 79 0.09 3.92 -11.79
N PRO A 80 0.07 2.61 -12.08
CA PRO A 80 0.08 1.58 -11.04
C PRO A 80 1.34 1.64 -10.16
N GLU A 81 2.43 2.19 -10.68
CA GLU A 81 3.66 2.51 -9.93
C GLU A 81 3.51 3.58 -8.84
N ASN A 82 2.40 4.34 -8.84
CA ASN A 82 2.09 5.37 -7.85
C ASN A 82 1.11 4.88 -6.78
N VAL A 83 0.72 3.60 -6.82
CA VAL A 83 -0.20 2.99 -5.86
C VAL A 83 0.60 2.19 -4.84
N PHE A 84 0.43 2.53 -3.57
CA PHE A 84 1.11 1.87 -2.47
C PHE A 84 0.12 1.20 -1.53
N ILE A 85 0.38 -0.08 -1.23
CA ILE A 85 -0.34 -0.81 -0.19
C ILE A 85 0.49 -0.73 1.09
N ILE A 86 -0.10 -0.17 2.14
CA ILE A 86 0.58 0.09 3.41
C ILE A 86 -0.32 -0.39 4.55
N ASP A 87 0.20 -1.24 5.42
CA ASP A 87 -0.56 -1.60 6.62
C ASP A 87 -0.61 -0.42 7.61
N LEU A 88 -1.59 -0.44 8.50
CA LEU A 88 -1.82 0.64 9.45
C LEU A 88 -0.58 0.93 10.30
N TYR A 89 0.18 -0.08 10.72
CA TYR A 89 1.38 0.13 11.52
C TYR A 89 2.49 0.82 10.72
N SER A 90 2.74 0.36 9.49
CA SER A 90 3.68 1.01 8.57
C SER A 90 3.25 2.44 8.19
N TRP A 91 1.95 2.69 8.04
CA TRP A 91 1.40 4.03 7.78
C TRP A 91 1.76 5.00 8.92
N ASN A 92 1.60 4.57 10.17
CA ASN A 92 1.94 5.40 11.31
C ASN A 92 3.45 5.67 11.38
N ARG A 93 4.28 4.66 11.07
CA ARG A 93 5.74 4.82 10.99
C ARG A 93 6.15 5.78 9.88
N LEU A 94 5.50 5.71 8.72
CA LEU A 94 5.71 6.63 7.60
C LEU A 94 5.41 8.07 8.02
N LEU A 95 4.25 8.32 8.63
CA LEU A 95 3.86 9.65 9.11
C LEU A 95 4.84 10.19 10.16
N ALA A 96 5.30 9.32 11.07
CA ALA A 96 6.25 9.66 12.11
C ALA A 96 7.58 10.09 11.51
N PHE A 97 8.08 9.31 10.56
CA PHE A 97 9.30 9.59 9.82
C PHE A 97 9.19 10.86 8.97
N ALA A 98 8.08 11.05 8.24
CA ALA A 98 7.86 12.25 7.44
C ALA A 98 7.93 13.52 8.31
N LYS A 99 7.32 13.46 9.50
CA LYS A 99 7.35 14.55 10.49
C LYS A 99 8.75 14.78 11.05
N SER A 100 9.45 13.73 11.50
CA SER A 100 10.77 13.86 12.12
C SER A 100 11.85 14.30 11.12
N ALA A 101 11.85 13.72 9.92
CA ALA A 101 12.78 14.04 8.85
C ALA A 101 12.44 15.32 8.09
N ARG A 102 11.30 15.97 8.37
CA ARG A 102 10.76 17.13 7.64
C ARG A 102 10.69 16.89 6.13
N ARG A 103 10.34 15.67 5.72
CA ARG A 103 10.17 15.27 4.31
C ARG A 103 8.70 15.20 3.96
N SER A 104 8.34 15.62 2.75
CA SER A 104 6.96 15.45 2.29
C SER A 104 6.66 13.96 2.04
N LEU A 105 5.40 13.56 2.18
CA LEU A 105 4.97 12.21 1.82
C LEU A 105 5.28 11.90 0.35
N SER A 106 5.04 12.84 -0.56
CA SER A 106 5.36 12.69 -1.98
C SER A 106 6.85 12.40 -2.23
N ASP A 107 7.77 13.02 -1.49
CA ASP A 107 9.21 12.74 -1.65
C ASP A 107 9.55 11.32 -1.23
N ILE A 108 8.91 10.84 -0.15
CA ILE A 108 9.11 9.47 0.35
C ILE A 108 8.54 8.47 -0.64
N LEU A 109 7.30 8.67 -1.09
CA LEU A 109 6.64 7.80 -2.07
C LEU A 109 7.40 7.76 -3.40
N ASN A 110 7.92 8.89 -3.87
CA ASN A 110 8.76 8.93 -5.06
C ASN A 110 10.07 8.15 -4.87
N THR A 111 10.67 8.20 -3.67
CA THR A 111 11.85 7.39 -3.35
C THR A 111 11.54 5.89 -3.44
N VAL A 112 10.40 5.48 -2.86
CA VAL A 112 9.92 4.09 -2.90
C VAL A 112 9.62 3.65 -4.34
N ARG A 113 8.94 4.49 -5.12
CA ARG A 113 8.66 4.24 -6.54
C ARG A 113 9.94 3.98 -7.33
N VAL A 114 10.93 4.86 -7.20
CA VAL A 114 12.23 4.73 -7.89
C VAL A 114 12.94 3.43 -7.47
N ALA A 115 12.92 3.09 -6.18
CA ALA A 115 13.48 1.83 -5.70
C ALA A 115 12.75 0.61 -6.27
N ASN A 116 11.43 0.67 -6.43
CA ASN A 116 10.65 -0.41 -7.03
C ASN A 116 10.80 -0.52 -8.56
N SER A 117 11.31 0.51 -9.25
CA SER A 117 11.52 0.46 -10.71
C SER A 117 12.59 -0.53 -11.18
N SER A 118 13.47 -1.01 -10.28
CA SER A 118 14.48 -2.01 -10.58
C SER A 118 14.22 -3.30 -9.80
N LEU A 119 14.35 -4.45 -10.48
CA LEU A 119 14.19 -5.77 -9.86
C LEU A 119 15.16 -6.02 -8.70
N VAL A 120 16.31 -5.34 -8.69
CA VAL A 120 17.35 -5.51 -7.65
C VAL A 120 16.99 -4.78 -6.37
N THR A 121 16.37 -3.61 -6.48
CA THR A 121 16.04 -2.72 -5.36
C THR A 121 14.58 -2.81 -4.92
N ARG A 122 13.73 -3.46 -5.74
CA ARG A 122 12.33 -3.71 -5.44
C ARG A 122 12.19 -4.51 -4.15
N LYS A 123 11.28 -4.06 -3.28
CA LYS A 123 10.96 -4.75 -2.02
C LYS A 123 9.57 -5.38 -2.11
N LEU A 124 9.34 -6.43 -1.33
CA LEU A 124 8.05 -7.15 -1.28
C LEU A 124 7.01 -6.46 -0.39
N LEU A 125 7.46 -5.62 0.56
CA LEU A 125 6.61 -4.94 1.52
C LEU A 125 7.00 -3.47 1.60
N PHE A 126 6.04 -2.59 1.84
CA PHE A 126 6.32 -1.17 2.05
C PHE A 126 7.15 -0.95 3.33
N SER A 127 6.91 -1.75 4.37
CA SER A 127 7.65 -1.76 5.62
C SER A 127 9.17 -1.89 5.43
N MET A 128 9.62 -2.71 4.46
CA MET A 128 11.05 -2.88 4.14
C MET A 128 11.68 -1.59 3.60
N HIS A 129 10.95 -0.81 2.81
CA HIS A 129 11.43 0.49 2.36
C HIS A 129 11.53 1.47 3.52
N LEU A 130 10.54 1.45 4.42
CA LEU A 130 10.59 2.27 5.64
C LEU A 130 11.76 1.88 6.54
N ASP A 131 12.05 0.60 6.70
CA ASP A 131 13.18 0.15 7.51
C ASP A 131 14.51 0.68 6.97
N GLU A 132 14.70 0.70 5.65
CA GLU A 132 15.90 1.29 5.03
C GLU A 132 15.95 2.81 5.17
N LEU A 133 14.83 3.51 5.00
CA LEU A 133 14.74 4.97 5.14
C LEU A 133 14.95 5.43 6.58
N ILE A 134 14.50 4.62 7.54
CA ILE A 134 14.55 4.90 8.97
C ILE A 134 15.84 4.38 9.58
N ALA A 135 16.58 3.48 8.93
CA ALA A 135 17.85 2.95 9.43
C ALA A 135 18.80 4.10 9.80
N GLY A 136 19.08 4.25 11.10
CA GLY A 136 19.93 5.31 11.66
C GLY A 136 19.21 6.60 12.08
N ASN A 137 17.91 6.72 11.86
CA ASN A 137 17.09 7.85 12.29
C ASN A 137 16.24 7.49 13.53
N GLN A 138 16.25 8.34 14.55
CA GLN A 138 15.29 8.22 15.65
C GLN A 138 13.91 8.69 15.15
N VAL A 139 12.95 7.77 15.09
CA VAL A 139 11.56 8.08 14.74
C VAL A 139 10.75 8.01 16.03
N GLU A 140 10.28 9.17 16.48
CA GLU A 140 9.36 9.20 17.62
C GLU A 140 8.00 8.64 17.20
N PRO A 141 7.45 7.65 17.92
CA PRO A 141 6.14 7.11 17.62
C PRO A 141 5.08 8.21 17.76
N LEU A 142 4.12 8.25 16.84
CA LEU A 142 3.01 9.19 16.93
C LEU A 142 2.10 8.80 18.10
N ASP A 143 1.99 9.70 19.08
CA ASP A 143 1.26 9.41 20.33
C ASP A 143 -0.27 9.31 20.16
N TYR A 144 -0.84 9.66 19.00
CA TYR A 144 -2.32 9.63 18.83
C TYR A 144 -2.92 8.22 18.93
N LEU A 145 -2.17 7.16 18.59
CA LEU A 145 -2.69 5.79 18.77
C LEU A 145 -2.63 5.35 20.22
N LYS A 146 -1.68 5.86 21.01
CA LYS A 146 -1.67 5.59 22.45
C LYS A 146 -2.90 6.19 23.10
N SER A 147 -3.25 7.44 22.74
CA SER A 147 -4.48 8.06 23.26
C SER A 147 -5.74 7.29 22.87
N GLU A 148 -5.84 6.78 21.64
CA GLU A 148 -7.00 5.98 21.21
C GLU A 148 -7.04 4.59 21.87
N LEU A 149 -5.88 3.93 22.04
CA LEU A 149 -5.78 2.64 22.73
C LEU A 149 -6.08 2.76 24.22
N ASP A 150 -5.74 3.90 24.84
CA ASP A 150 -6.07 4.19 26.23
C ASP A 150 -7.57 4.39 26.44
N LEU A 151 -8.31 4.88 25.44
CA LEU A 151 -9.78 4.96 25.46
C LEU A 151 -10.48 3.60 25.36
N LEU A 152 -9.80 2.60 24.79
CA LEU A 152 -10.32 1.24 24.61
C LEU A 152 -10.01 0.31 25.78
N LYS A 153 -9.24 0.77 26.77
CA LYS A 153 -9.00 0.00 28.00
C LYS A 153 -10.31 -0.05 28.80
N PRO A 154 -10.73 -1.24 29.29
CA PRO A 154 -11.91 -1.34 30.12
C PRO A 154 -11.72 -0.47 31.36
N GLN A 155 -12.67 0.43 31.61
CA GLN A 155 -12.73 1.13 32.89
C GLN A 155 -13.14 0.11 33.94
N ASN A 156 -12.25 -0.11 34.91
CA ASN A 156 -12.47 -1.04 36.03
C ASN A 156 -13.75 -0.73 36.80
#